data_AF-A0A935FTA5-F1
#
_entry.id   AF-A0A935FTA5-F1
#
_cell.length_a   1.000
_cell.length_b   1.000
_cell.length_c   1.000
_cell.angle_alpha   90.00
_cell.angle_beta   90.00
_cell.angle_gamma   90.00
#
_symmetry.space_group_name_H-M   'P 1'
#
loop_
_entity.id
_entity.type
_entity.pdbx_description
1 polymer ?
#
loop_
_entity_poly.entity_id
_entity_poly.type
_entity_poly.pdbx_seq_one_letter_code
_entity_poly.pdbx_strand_id
1 'polypeptide(L)'
;MRIGFIVEHYPTTQGGVATSAQRVARELVKLGLEVILICFDSTRPLDSEEFVSEEIDNNVKVFRIGPFFLKQKSINIDSFPEK
;
A
#
# COMPACT_ATOMS: atom_id res chain seq x y z
N MET A 1 -19.85 2.63 -0.70
CA MET A 1 -19.01 2.06 0.39
C MET A 1 -17.56 2.15 -0.06
N ARG A 2 -16.64 2.44 0.87
CA ARG A 2 -15.21 2.61 0.59
C ARG A 2 -14.41 1.50 1.27
N ILE A 3 -13.47 0.90 0.55
CA ILE A 3 -12.62 -0.20 1.04
C ILE A 3 -11.16 0.20 0.91
N GLY A 4 -10.41 0.04 1.99
CA GLY A 4 -8.97 0.31 2.05
C GLY A 4 -8.14 -0.97 2.08
N PHE A 5 -7.13 -1.06 1.23
CA PHE A 5 -6.08 -2.08 1.28
C PHE A 5 -4.76 -1.45 1.71
N ILE A 6 -4.03 -2.15 2.57
CA ILE A 6 -2.63 -1.85 2.88
C ILE A 6 -1.84 -3.08 2.46
N VAL A 7 -0.91 -2.90 1.52
CA VAL A 7 -0.09 -3.98 0.97
C VAL A 7 1.36 -3.55 0.84
N GLU A 8 2.29 -4.50 0.94
CA GLU A 8 3.71 -4.22 0.75
C GLU A 8 4.00 -3.69 -0.66
N HIS A 9 3.41 -4.29 -1.69
CA HIS A 9 3.68 -3.97 -3.09
C HIS A 9 2.42 -3.98 -3.95
N TYR A 10 2.41 -3.12 -4.96
CA TYR A 10 1.39 -3.05 -6.01
C TYR A 10 2.00 -2.32 -7.23
N PRO A 11 1.79 -2.73 -8.50
CA PRO A 11 1.29 -4.03 -8.90
C PRO A 11 2.19 -5.15 -8.38
N THR A 12 1.71 -6.38 -8.46
CA THR A 12 2.39 -7.54 -7.90
C THR A 12 3.72 -7.81 -8.58
N THR A 13 4.80 -7.61 -7.85
CA THR A 13 6.14 -7.98 -8.29
C THR A 13 6.46 -9.41 -7.85
N GLN A 14 6.19 -9.77 -6.58
CA GLN A 14 6.26 -11.12 -6.02
C GLN A 14 5.32 -11.24 -4.79
N GLY A 15 4.89 -12.46 -4.42
CA GLY A 15 4.15 -12.72 -3.18
C GLY A 15 2.63 -12.90 -3.31
N GLY A 16 2.05 -13.73 -2.43
CA GLY A 16 0.63 -14.13 -2.48
C GLY A 16 -0.35 -13.05 -1.99
N VAL A 17 0.08 -12.20 -1.05
CA VAL A 17 -0.77 -11.16 -0.44
C VAL A 17 -1.06 -10.03 -1.42
N ALA A 18 -0.02 -9.46 -2.04
CA ALA A 18 -0.18 -8.44 -3.08
C ALA A 18 -1.06 -8.97 -4.24
N THR A 19 -0.91 -10.25 -4.60
CA THR A 19 -1.65 -10.88 -5.71
C THR A 19 -3.12 -11.01 -5.37
N SER A 20 -3.42 -11.44 -4.15
CA SER A 20 -4.79 -11.54 -3.65
C SER A 20 -5.43 -10.16 -3.53
N ALA A 21 -4.73 -9.18 -2.98
CA ALA A 21 -5.24 -7.82 -2.83
C ALA A 21 -5.58 -7.19 -4.19
N GLN A 22 -4.72 -7.36 -5.20
CA GLN A 22 -4.98 -6.88 -6.55
C GLN A 22 -6.21 -7.54 -7.17
N ARG A 23 -6.37 -8.86 -7.03
CA ARG A 23 -7.55 -9.59 -7.52
C ARG A 23 -8.83 -9.09 -6.86
N VAL A 24 -8.83 -9.01 -5.53
CA VAL A 24 -10.02 -8.58 -4.77
C VAL A 24 -10.35 -7.11 -5.06
N ALA A 25 -9.36 -6.22 -5.06
CA ALA A 25 -9.56 -4.80 -5.39
C ALA A 25 -10.23 -4.61 -6.76
N ARG A 26 -9.79 -5.36 -7.77
CA ARG A 26 -10.33 -5.30 -9.13
C ARG A 26 -11.78 -5.80 -9.22
N GLU A 27 -12.15 -6.84 -8.48
CA GLU A 27 -13.55 -7.28 -8.46
C GLU A 27 -14.45 -6.30 -7.70
N LEU A 28 -13.95 -5.70 -6.61
CA LEU A 28 -14.71 -4.71 -5.85
C LEU A 28 -15.01 -3.44 -6.65
N VAL A 29 -14.05 -2.93 -7.44
CA VAL A 29 -14.32 -1.76 -8.31
C VAL A 29 -15.33 -2.07 -9.41
N LYS A 30 -15.37 -3.30 -9.93
CA LYS A 30 -16.40 -3.74 -10.90
C LYS A 30 -17.81 -3.73 -10.31
N LEU A 31 -17.93 -3.91 -8.99
CA LEU A 31 -19.19 -3.79 -8.26
C LEU A 31 -19.57 -2.32 -7.96
N GLY A 32 -18.81 -1.34 -8.47
CA GLY A 32 -19.04 0.08 -8.23
C GLY A 32 -18.59 0.57 -6.85
N LEU A 33 -17.75 -0.21 -6.16
CA LEU A 33 -17.19 0.18 -4.87
C LEU A 33 -15.96 1.06 -5.06
N GLU A 34 -15.78 2.02 -4.16
CA GLU A 34 -14.57 2.83 -4.12
C GLU A 34 -13.46 2.05 -3.41
N VAL A 35 -12.39 1.73 -4.15
CA VAL A 35 -11.25 1.00 -3.60
C VAL A 35 -10.02 1.89 -3.57
N ILE A 36 -9.45 2.01 -2.39
CA ILE A 36 -8.19 2.72 -2.13
C ILE A 36 -7.16 1.69 -1.71
N LEU A 37 -5.98 1.73 -2.31
CA LEU A 37 -4.87 0.87 -2.01
C LEU A 37 -3.67 1.72 -1.62
N ILE A 38 -3.02 1.36 -0.51
CA ILE A 38 -1.82 2.02 -0.02
C ILE A 38 -0.68 1.00 -0.05
N CYS A 39 0.42 1.35 -0.70
CA CYS A 39 1.60 0.49 -0.79
C CYS A 39 2.92 1.24 -0.65
N PHE A 40 3.99 0.48 -0.44
CA PHE A 40 5.34 1.03 -0.34
C PHE A 40 5.93 1.36 -1.71
N ASP A 41 6.67 2.47 -1.75
CA ASP A 41 7.46 2.88 -2.91
C ASP A 41 8.97 2.72 -2.65
N SER A 42 9.59 1.82 -3.41
CA SER A 42 11.03 1.54 -3.35
C SER A 42 11.83 2.15 -4.51
N THR A 43 11.22 3.05 -5.29
CA THR A 43 11.85 3.60 -6.50
C THR A 43 12.91 4.67 -6.19
N ARG A 44 12.93 5.18 -4.95
CA ARG A 44 13.88 6.19 -4.49
C ARG A 44 14.78 5.67 -3.36
N PRO A 45 16.01 6.18 -3.23
CA PRO A 45 16.91 5.89 -2.12
C PRO A 45 16.29 6.16 -0.73
N LEU A 46 16.74 5.43 0.30
CA LEU A 46 16.18 5.50 1.66
C LEU A 46 16.39 6.84 2.37
N ASP A 47 17.42 7.56 1.97
CA ASP A 47 17.79 8.91 2.43
C ASP A 47 17.03 10.02 1.68
N SER A 48 16.19 9.68 0.71
CA SER A 48 15.35 10.66 0.00
C SER A 48 14.32 11.30 0.94
N GLU A 49 13.84 12.49 0.56
CA GLU A 49 12.67 13.10 1.20
C GLU A 49 11.44 12.21 1.10
N GLU A 50 10.56 12.31 2.10
CA GLU A 50 9.30 11.57 2.11
C GLU A 50 8.37 12.09 1.02
N PHE A 51 7.69 11.16 0.36
CA PHE A 51 6.79 11.46 -0.73
C PHE A 51 5.59 10.51 -0.74
N VAL A 52 4.52 11.02 -1.33
CA VAL A 52 3.34 10.25 -1.69
C VAL A 52 3.11 10.46 -3.18
N SER A 53 2.96 9.37 -3.93
CA SER A 53 2.47 9.43 -5.32
C SER A 53 1.11 8.74 -5.41
N GLU A 54 0.28 9.28 -6.29
CA GLU A 54 -1.07 8.79 -6.57
C GLU A 54 -1.13 8.30 -8.01
N GLU A 55 -1.71 7.11 -8.22
CA GLU A 55 -2.01 6.57 -9.54
C GLU A 55 -3.38 5.88 -9.54
N ILE A 56 -3.94 5.68 -10.73
CA ILE A 56 -5.16 4.90 -10.91
C ILE A 56 -4.81 3.67 -11.75
N ASP A 57 -4.95 2.48 -11.15
CA ASP A 57 -4.82 1.20 -11.86
C ASP A 57 -6.18 0.52 -11.95
N ASN A 58 -6.75 0.40 -13.16
CA ASN A 58 -8.03 -0.29 -13.38
C ASN A 58 -9.15 0.21 -12.44
N ASN A 59 -9.28 1.54 -12.28
CA ASN A 59 -10.21 2.21 -11.35
C ASN A 59 -9.95 1.97 -9.85
N VAL A 60 -8.85 1.30 -9.49
CA VAL A 60 -8.35 1.24 -8.12
C VAL A 60 -7.47 2.47 -7.90
N LYS A 61 -7.75 3.24 -6.85
CA LYS A 61 -6.94 4.38 -6.45
C LYS A 61 -5.74 3.88 -5.65
N VAL A 62 -4.53 4.07 -6.14
CA VAL A 62 -3.30 3.57 -5.52
C VAL A 62 -2.46 4.73 -5.01
N PHE A 63 -2.12 4.68 -3.72
CA PHE A 63 -1.20 5.59 -3.07
C PHE A 63 0.09 4.86 -2.74
N ARG A 64 1.20 5.41 -3.18
CA ARG A 64 2.54 4.90 -2.98
C ARG A 64 3.28 5.80 -2.00
N ILE A 65 3.76 5.24 -0.91
CA ILE A 65 4.41 5.99 0.17
C ILE A 65 5.87 5.55 0.28
N GLY A 66 6.79 6.49 0.19
CA GLY A 66 8.22 6.21 0.32
C GLY A 66 9.02 7.41 0.82
N PRO A 67 10.25 7.21 1.30
CA PRO A 67 10.78 5.95 1.83
C PRO A 67 10.39 5.75 3.32
N PHE A 68 9.20 6.20 3.74
CA PHE A 68 8.72 6.23 5.14
C PHE A 68 8.92 4.91 5.92
N PHE A 69 8.53 3.77 5.35
CA PHE A 69 8.60 2.46 6.04
C PHE A 69 10.02 1.94 6.29
N LEU A 70 11.03 2.49 5.61
CA LEU A 70 12.43 2.08 5.77
C LEU A 70 13.24 3.04 6.64
N LYS A 71 12.72 4.24 6.92
CA LYS A 71 13.31 5.19 7.88
C LYS A 71 13.10 4.75 9.33
N GLN A 72 12.02 4.02 9.63
CA GLN A 72 11.79 3.45 10.95
C GLN A 72 12.55 2.13 11.13
N LYS A 73 13.84 2.23 11.45
CA LYS A 73 14.73 1.07 11.71
C LYS A 73 14.31 0.19 12.91
N SER A 74 13.32 0.62 13.71
CA SER A 74 12.95 -0.04 14.95
C SER A 74 11.55 0.39 15.40
N ILE A 75 10.50 -0.19 14.83
CA ILE A 75 9.26 -0.30 15.59
C ILE A 75 9.50 -1.40 16.62
N ASN A 76 9.81 -1.02 17.86
CA ASN A 76 9.90 -1.99 18.95
C ASN A 76 8.47 -2.46 19.27
N ILE A 77 8.25 -3.77 19.32
CA ILE A 77 6.93 -4.35 19.65
C ILE A 77 6.46 -3.93 21.06
N ASP A 78 7.40 -3.58 21.95
CA ASP A 78 7.14 -3.05 23.29
C ASP A 78 6.56 -1.62 23.27
N SER A 79 6.52 -0.95 22.11
CA SER A 79 5.98 0.41 21.96
C SER A 79 4.47 0.44 21.67
N PHE A 80 3.84 -0.72 21.50
CA PHE A 80 2.39 -0.81 21.39
C PHE A 80 1.76 -0.73 22.78
N PRO A 81 0.83 0.20 23.04
CA PRO A 81 0.15 0.26 24.32
C PRO A 81 -0.64 -1.04 24.55
N GLU A 82 -0.30 -1.76 25.61
CA GLU A 82 -1.08 -2.90 26.09
C GLU A 82 -2.49 -2.42 26.46
N LYS A 83 -3.50 -3.13 25.95
CA LYS A 83 -4.90 -2.94 26.34
C LYS A 83 -5.20 -3.68 27.64
#